data_AF-A0A2T1DW22-F1
#
_entry.id   AF-A0A2T1DW22-F1
#
_cell.length_a   1.000
_cell.length_b   1.000
_cell.length_c   1.000
_cell.angle_alpha   90.00
_cell.angle_beta   90.00
_cell.angle_gamma   90.00
#
_symmetry.space_group_name_H-M   'P 1'
#
loop_
_entity.id
_entity.type
_entity.pdbx_description
1 polymer ?
#
loop_
_entity_poly.entity_id
_entity_poly.type
_entity_poly.pdbx_seq_one_letter_code
_entity_poly.pdbx_strand_id
1 'polypeptide(L)'
;MSVTIAATASGSFTPTPVLGENVVNGDFLILRNRLAPDRKTGDGSDEETSWTFYFNEHPDFALFSPSQPLTSALLTLTLTPKDEQPGGIRGVTTDGFWIDSLGYAGATDEFQSLPLDEPATITVELLDRVPSYTSTAILGILFSIDGLFGGRISMHYQDDAIISFAQLELTQESL
;
A
#
# COMPACT_ATOMS: atom_id res chain seq x y z
N MET A 1 -0.92 27.51 -8.63
CA MET A 1 -1.87 26.82 -7.73
C MET A 1 -1.43 25.35 -7.74
N SER A 2 -1.89 24.48 -6.86
CA SER A 2 -1.57 23.04 -6.97
C SER A 2 -2.83 22.26 -7.33
N VAL A 3 -2.65 21.10 -7.97
CA VAL A 3 -3.71 20.13 -8.19
C VAL A 3 -3.32 18.87 -7.41
N THR A 4 -4.27 18.35 -6.63
CA THR A 4 -4.09 17.13 -5.86
C THR A 4 -5.18 16.14 -6.25
N ILE A 5 -4.80 14.89 -6.47
CA ILE A 5 -5.72 13.77 -6.64
C ILE A 5 -5.46 12.73 -5.57
N ALA A 6 -6.53 12.10 -5.09
CA ALA A 6 -6.45 11.04 -4.11
C ALA A 6 -7.23 9.82 -4.58
N ALA A 7 -6.72 8.64 -4.23
CA ALA A 7 -7.44 7.37 -4.36
C ALA A 7 -7.31 6.60 -3.05
N THR A 8 -8.36 5.87 -2.70
CA THR A 8 -8.44 5.11 -1.45
C THR A 8 -8.74 3.63 -1.71
N ALA A 9 -8.35 2.79 -0.76
CA ALA A 9 -8.74 1.40 -0.63
C ALA A 9 -9.15 1.14 0.82
N SER A 10 -10.24 0.41 1.04
CA SER A 10 -10.80 0.15 2.37
C SER A 10 -11.13 -1.32 2.57
N GLY A 11 -10.95 -1.78 3.81
CA GLY A 11 -11.19 -3.16 4.22
C GLY A 11 -11.64 -3.25 5.69
N SER A 12 -11.88 -4.46 6.15
CA SER A 12 -12.12 -4.74 7.56
C SER A 12 -10.82 -4.69 8.36
N PHE A 13 -10.91 -4.23 9.61
CA PHE A 13 -9.85 -4.41 10.61
C PHE A 13 -9.70 -5.87 11.07
N THR A 14 -10.76 -6.66 10.87
CA THR A 14 -10.86 -8.05 11.32
C THR A 14 -11.37 -8.93 10.17
N PRO A 15 -10.58 -9.14 9.11
CA PRO A 15 -10.87 -10.17 8.12
C PRO A 15 -11.09 -11.52 8.80
N THR A 16 -11.98 -12.35 8.23
CA THR A 16 -12.22 -13.70 8.77
C THR A 16 -11.12 -14.63 8.24
N PRO A 17 -10.26 -15.19 9.10
CA PRO A 17 -9.15 -15.99 8.61
C PRO A 17 -9.62 -17.33 8.03
N VAL A 18 -9.07 -17.72 6.88
CA VAL A 18 -9.39 -18.98 6.18
C VAL A 18 -8.14 -19.83 5.96
N LEU A 19 -8.28 -21.14 5.82
CA LEU A 19 -7.15 -22.05 5.62
C LEU A 19 -6.97 -22.37 4.13
N GLY A 20 -5.75 -22.20 3.60
CA GLY A 20 -5.37 -22.66 2.26
C GLY A 20 -5.89 -21.81 1.08
N GLU A 21 -6.56 -20.70 1.34
CA GLU A 21 -7.16 -19.81 0.35
C GLU A 21 -6.74 -18.36 0.57
N ASN A 22 -6.80 -17.54 -0.49
CA ASN A 22 -6.65 -16.09 -0.35
C ASN A 22 -7.88 -15.51 0.36
N VAL A 23 -7.71 -14.38 1.05
CA VAL A 23 -8.83 -13.64 1.66
C VAL A 23 -9.07 -12.34 0.93
N VAL A 24 -10.33 -12.10 0.55
CA VAL A 24 -10.79 -10.79 0.09
C VAL A 24 -11.23 -9.98 1.31
N ASN A 25 -10.60 -8.84 1.54
CA ASN A 25 -10.88 -7.93 2.65
C ASN A 25 -11.27 -6.54 2.12
N GLY A 26 -12.48 -6.41 1.58
CA GLY A 26 -12.90 -5.19 0.88
C GLY A 26 -12.11 -5.02 -0.42
N ASP A 27 -11.40 -3.90 -0.57
CA ASP A 27 -10.55 -3.60 -1.73
C ASP A 27 -9.21 -4.34 -1.71
N PHE A 28 -8.87 -4.97 -0.58
CA PHE A 28 -7.63 -5.70 -0.39
C PHE A 28 -7.77 -7.18 -0.73
N LEU A 29 -6.73 -7.76 -1.33
CA LEU A 29 -6.54 -9.19 -1.50
C LEU A 29 -5.34 -9.65 -0.68
N ILE A 30 -5.61 -10.41 0.38
CA ILE A 30 -4.61 -11.05 1.23
C ILE A 30 -4.27 -12.41 0.60
N LEU A 31 -3.01 -12.57 0.21
CA LEU A 31 -2.51 -13.73 -0.50
C LEU A 31 -2.10 -14.82 0.48
N ARG A 32 -2.51 -16.05 0.19
CA ARG A 32 -2.10 -17.21 0.99
C ARG A 32 -0.59 -17.40 0.93
N ASN A 33 0.01 -17.69 2.08
CA ASN A 33 1.41 -18.10 2.13
C ASN A 33 1.57 -19.52 1.57
N ARG A 34 2.10 -19.62 0.34
CA ARG A 34 2.27 -20.91 -0.35
C ARG A 34 3.34 -21.81 0.27
N LEU A 35 4.25 -21.25 1.07
CA LEU A 35 5.30 -21.98 1.77
C LEU A 35 4.83 -22.52 3.12
N ALA A 36 3.75 -21.96 3.67
CA ALA A 36 3.12 -22.38 4.92
C ALA A 36 1.62 -22.66 4.73
N PRO A 37 1.23 -23.72 3.98
CA PRO A 37 -0.17 -23.98 3.61
C PRO A 37 -1.09 -24.30 4.79
N ASP A 38 -0.53 -24.65 5.95
CA ASP A 38 -1.27 -24.92 7.19
C ASP A 38 -1.57 -23.65 8.02
N ARG A 39 -1.01 -22.49 7.64
CA ARG A 39 -1.34 -21.21 8.24
C ARG A 39 -2.64 -20.66 7.66
N LYS A 40 -3.39 -19.95 8.50
CA LYS A 40 -4.56 -19.22 8.02
C LYS A 40 -4.09 -18.00 7.24
N THR A 41 -4.96 -17.50 6.38
CA THR A 41 -4.80 -16.25 5.65
C THR A 41 -5.90 -15.31 6.12
N GLY A 42 -5.59 -14.03 6.28
CA GLY A 42 -6.43 -13.01 6.92
C GLY A 42 -6.25 -12.88 8.43
N ASP A 43 -5.19 -13.42 9.05
CA ASP A 43 -4.90 -13.18 10.47
C ASP A 43 -3.76 -12.18 10.72
N GLY A 44 -3.10 -11.72 9.64
CA GLY A 44 -2.05 -10.71 9.64
C GLY A 44 -0.65 -11.24 9.96
N SER A 45 -0.41 -12.55 9.85
CA SER A 45 0.87 -13.21 10.17
C SER A 45 1.54 -13.76 8.90
N ASP A 46 2.73 -13.27 8.55
CA ASP A 46 3.47 -13.66 7.33
C ASP A 46 2.61 -13.62 6.04
N GLU A 47 1.87 -12.53 5.85
CA GLU A 47 0.91 -12.35 4.76
C GLU A 47 1.34 -11.28 3.75
N GLU A 48 1.05 -11.48 2.48
CA GLU A 48 1.15 -10.43 1.46
C GLU A 48 -0.25 -9.90 1.16
N THR A 49 -0.45 -8.59 1.30
CA THR A 49 -1.71 -7.92 0.99
C THR A 49 -1.52 -7.03 -0.23
N SER A 50 -2.37 -7.20 -1.24
CA SER A 50 -2.33 -6.43 -2.50
C SER A 50 -3.61 -5.62 -2.69
N TRP A 51 -3.51 -4.44 -3.31
CA TRP A 51 -4.64 -3.59 -3.70
C TRP A 51 -4.28 -2.70 -4.89
N THR A 52 -5.27 -1.98 -5.43
CA THR A 52 -5.08 -1.03 -6.52
C THR A 52 -5.76 0.29 -6.22
N PHE A 53 -5.02 1.38 -6.39
CA PHE A 53 -5.56 2.73 -6.38
C PHE A 53 -6.12 3.10 -7.76
N TYR A 54 -7.36 3.59 -7.79
CA TYR A 54 -8.06 4.01 -9.01
C TYR A 54 -8.25 5.53 -9.01
N PHE A 55 -7.42 6.24 -9.77
CA PHE A 55 -7.45 7.69 -9.92
C PHE A 55 -8.32 8.17 -11.09
N ASN A 56 -8.66 7.28 -12.02
CA ASN A 56 -9.41 7.60 -13.24
C ASN A 56 -10.83 8.15 -12.97
N GLU A 57 -11.36 7.96 -11.76
CA GLU A 57 -12.66 8.48 -11.33
C GLU A 57 -12.54 9.82 -10.59
N HIS A 58 -11.33 10.27 -10.26
CA HIS A 58 -11.12 11.54 -9.58
C HIS A 58 -11.44 12.72 -10.53
N PRO A 59 -12.24 13.71 -10.13
CA PRO A 59 -12.69 14.80 -11.01
C PRO A 59 -11.52 15.59 -11.62
N ASP A 60 -10.44 15.74 -10.85
CA ASP A 60 -9.25 16.48 -11.26
C ASP A 60 -8.18 15.61 -11.95
N PHE A 61 -8.42 14.32 -12.19
CA PHE A 61 -7.45 13.45 -12.85
C PHE A 61 -7.08 13.96 -14.26
N ALA A 62 -8.04 14.54 -14.97
CA ALA A 62 -7.81 15.13 -16.30
C ALA A 62 -6.89 16.37 -16.27
N LEU A 63 -6.65 16.96 -15.10
CA LEU A 63 -5.74 18.09 -14.92
C LEU A 63 -4.29 17.64 -14.68
N PHE A 64 -4.07 16.35 -14.37
CA PHE A 64 -2.73 15.80 -14.19
C PHE A 64 -2.05 15.56 -15.54
N SER A 65 -0.75 15.84 -15.60
CA SER A 65 0.06 15.62 -16.80
C SER A 65 1.32 14.82 -16.48
N PRO A 66 1.69 13.82 -17.31
CA PRO A 66 2.98 13.13 -17.17
C PRO A 66 4.18 14.04 -17.45
N SER A 67 3.98 15.22 -18.05
CA SER A 67 5.05 16.20 -18.33
C SER A 67 5.37 17.12 -17.15
N GLN A 68 4.52 17.13 -16.11
CA GLN A 68 4.74 17.92 -14.90
C GLN A 68 5.23 17.00 -13.78
N PRO A 69 6.29 17.35 -13.04
CA PRO A 69 6.70 16.55 -11.91
C PRO A 69 5.67 16.63 -10.78
N LEU A 70 5.54 15.53 -10.03
CA LEU A 70 4.92 15.51 -8.72
C LEU A 70 5.78 16.31 -7.76
N THR A 71 5.12 17.14 -6.96
CA THR A 71 5.75 17.81 -5.82
C THR A 71 5.57 17.02 -4.53
N SER A 72 4.62 16.08 -4.48
CA SER A 72 4.37 15.21 -3.34
C SER A 72 3.63 13.94 -3.77
N ALA A 73 3.94 12.82 -3.10
CA ALA A 73 3.24 11.55 -3.20
C ALA A 73 3.08 10.94 -1.79
N LEU A 74 1.98 11.27 -1.11
CA LEU A 74 1.71 10.84 0.27
C LEU A 74 0.92 9.54 0.29
N LEU A 75 1.52 8.50 0.86
CA LEU A 75 0.87 7.24 1.16
C LEU A 75 0.46 7.21 2.63
N THR A 76 -0.84 7.15 2.91
CA THR A 76 -1.39 6.92 4.25
C THR A 76 -1.90 5.50 4.35
N LEU A 77 -1.47 4.78 5.39
CA LEU A 77 -1.88 3.39 5.67
C LEU A 77 -2.44 3.30 7.09
N THR A 78 -3.53 2.56 7.27
CA THR A 78 -3.98 2.09 8.59
C THR A 78 -3.75 0.59 8.69
N LEU A 79 -2.83 0.25 9.58
CA LEU A 79 -2.28 -1.09 9.79
C LEU A 79 -2.72 -1.58 11.16
N THR A 80 -2.99 -2.87 11.30
CA THR A 80 -3.04 -3.55 12.61
C THR A 80 -1.87 -4.53 12.65
N PRO A 81 -0.70 -4.09 13.16
CA PRO A 81 0.48 -4.95 13.21
C PRO A 81 0.24 -6.16 14.11
N LYS A 82 0.79 -7.30 13.70
CA LYS A 82 0.76 -8.55 14.44
C LYS A 82 2.17 -8.93 14.85
N ASP A 83 2.23 -9.83 15.82
CA ASP A 83 3.49 -10.43 16.23
C ASP A 83 3.37 -11.93 16.06
N GLU A 84 4.23 -12.51 15.22
CA GLU A 84 4.20 -13.95 14.92
C GLU A 84 4.45 -14.81 16.17
N GLN A 85 5.07 -14.29 17.25
CA GLN A 85 5.44 -15.12 18.42
C GLN A 85 5.37 -14.42 19.79
N PRO A 86 4.79 -15.07 20.82
CA PRO A 86 4.97 -14.67 22.21
C PRO A 86 6.46 -14.73 22.61
N GLY A 87 7.11 -13.57 22.73
CA GLY A 87 8.51 -13.46 23.17
C GLY A 87 9.56 -13.47 22.05
N GLY A 88 9.16 -13.29 20.79
CA GLY A 88 10.05 -13.13 19.63
C GLY A 88 10.53 -11.69 19.39
N ILE A 89 11.34 -11.51 18.35
CA ILE A 89 11.60 -10.20 17.73
C ILE A 89 10.29 -9.76 17.07
N ARG A 90 9.89 -8.49 17.21
CA ARG A 90 8.69 -7.95 16.56
C ARG A 90 8.68 -8.32 15.08
N GLY A 91 7.64 -9.03 14.65
CA GLY A 91 7.37 -9.38 13.25
C GLY A 91 7.48 -8.19 12.28
N VAL A 92 7.02 -7.04 12.75
CA VAL A 92 7.06 -5.71 12.10
C VAL A 92 8.46 -5.23 11.62
N THR A 93 9.53 -5.97 11.91
CA THR A 93 10.90 -5.63 11.46
C THR A 93 11.19 -6.04 10.02
N THR A 94 10.44 -6.99 9.46
CA THR A 94 10.59 -7.45 8.07
C THR A 94 9.47 -6.98 7.15
N ASP A 95 8.45 -6.31 7.70
CA ASP A 95 7.39 -5.61 6.96
C ASP A 95 7.93 -4.75 5.83
N GLY A 96 7.08 -4.44 4.87
CA GLY A 96 7.40 -3.51 3.81
C GLY A 96 6.26 -3.34 2.84
N PHE A 97 6.40 -2.37 1.96
CA PHE A 97 5.42 -2.10 0.93
C PHE A 97 6.10 -1.87 -0.42
N TRP A 98 5.35 -2.06 -1.50
CA TRP A 98 5.82 -1.62 -2.80
C TRP A 98 4.72 -1.24 -3.77
N ILE A 99 5.09 -0.36 -4.71
CA ILE A 99 4.38 -0.16 -5.97
C ILE A 99 4.94 -1.17 -6.98
N ASP A 100 4.05 -1.85 -7.69
CA ASP A 100 4.43 -2.77 -8.76
C ASP A 100 5.41 -2.11 -9.73
N SER A 101 6.47 -2.84 -10.10
CA SER A 101 7.54 -2.37 -10.99
C SER A 101 8.49 -1.31 -10.44
N LEU A 102 8.27 -0.73 -9.25
CA LEU A 102 9.21 0.23 -8.63
C LEU A 102 10.09 -0.38 -7.54
N GLY A 103 9.77 -1.60 -7.10
CA GLY A 103 10.57 -2.38 -6.17
C GLY A 103 10.22 -2.17 -4.69
N TYR A 104 10.78 -3.06 -3.87
CA TYR A 104 10.53 -3.19 -2.43
C TYR A 104 11.04 -2.01 -1.61
N ALA A 105 10.16 -1.44 -0.77
CA ALA A 105 10.51 -0.53 0.30
C ALA A 105 10.32 -1.25 1.64
N GLY A 106 11.44 -1.61 2.29
CA GLY A 106 11.40 -2.28 3.58
C GLY A 106 10.90 -1.38 4.70
N ALA A 107 10.43 -2.01 5.77
CA ALA A 107 9.94 -1.37 6.97
C ALA A 107 11.00 -0.47 7.56
N THR A 108 10.50 0.64 8.05
CA THR A 108 11.29 1.69 8.64
C THR A 108 10.98 1.80 10.13
N ASP A 109 11.76 2.62 10.84
CA ASP A 109 11.56 2.88 12.27
C ASP A 109 10.10 3.25 12.60
N GLU A 110 9.39 3.92 11.68
CA GLU A 110 7.98 4.26 11.87
C GLU A 110 7.08 3.02 11.99
N PHE A 111 7.25 2.00 11.14
CA PHE A 111 6.49 0.75 11.21
C PHE A 111 6.81 -0.01 12.50
N GLN A 112 8.10 -0.10 12.84
CA GLN A 112 8.58 -0.81 14.03
C GLN A 112 8.06 -0.20 15.34
N SER A 113 7.69 1.09 15.32
CA SER A 113 7.16 1.81 16.49
C SER A 113 5.66 1.65 16.71
N LEU A 114 4.93 1.02 15.79
CA LEU A 114 3.48 0.90 15.88
C LEU A 114 3.05 -0.01 17.06
N PRO A 115 1.88 0.26 17.67
CA PRO A 115 1.30 -0.62 18.66
C PRO A 115 0.91 -1.96 18.01
N LEU A 116 1.15 -3.05 18.73
CA LEU A 116 0.74 -4.39 18.30
C LEU A 116 -0.74 -4.59 18.61
N ASP A 117 -1.43 -5.34 17.74
CA ASP A 117 -2.85 -5.72 17.88
C ASP A 117 -3.84 -4.55 17.94
N GLU A 118 -3.38 -3.32 17.70
CA GLU A 118 -4.18 -2.13 17.66
C GLU A 118 -4.03 -1.43 16.30
N PRO A 119 -5.13 -0.92 15.70
CA PRO A 119 -5.04 -0.14 14.49
C PRO A 119 -4.23 1.14 14.72
N ALA A 120 -3.26 1.39 13.84
CA ALA A 120 -2.46 2.59 13.83
C ALA A 120 -2.31 3.12 12.40
N THR A 121 -2.29 4.45 12.27
CA THR A 121 -2.15 5.13 10.99
C THR A 121 -0.77 5.75 10.85
N ILE A 122 -0.16 5.53 9.70
CA ILE A 122 1.10 6.16 9.29
C ILE A 122 0.89 6.90 7.98
N THR A 123 1.73 7.91 7.74
CA THR A 123 1.81 8.61 6.46
C THR A 123 3.26 8.70 6.03
N VAL A 124 3.53 8.39 4.76
CA VAL A 124 4.86 8.34 4.16
C VAL A 124 4.88 9.20 2.90
N GLU A 125 5.81 10.14 2.82
CA GLU A 125 6.13 10.85 1.57
C GLU A 125 7.03 9.95 0.71
N LEU A 126 6.46 9.36 -0.33
CA LEU A 126 7.10 8.34 -1.15
C LEU A 126 8.31 8.88 -1.92
N LEU A 127 8.23 10.14 -2.38
CA LEU A 127 9.31 10.77 -3.16
C LEU A 127 10.60 10.94 -2.34
N ASP A 128 10.44 11.23 -1.05
CA ASP A 128 11.55 11.41 -0.12
C ASP A 128 12.02 10.07 0.46
N ARG A 129 11.09 9.12 0.62
CA ARG A 129 11.35 7.90 1.39
C ARG A 129 12.08 6.83 0.58
N VAL A 130 11.74 6.66 -0.69
CA VAL A 130 12.20 5.53 -1.50
C VAL A 130 12.93 6.06 -2.74
N PRO A 131 14.25 5.87 -2.86
CA PRO A 131 15.03 6.44 -3.97
C PRO A 131 14.55 6.02 -5.38
N SER A 132 13.91 4.87 -5.52
CA SER A 132 13.32 4.44 -6.81
C SER A 132 11.98 5.11 -7.12
N TYR A 133 11.31 5.72 -6.14
CA TYR A 133 9.96 6.26 -6.28
C TYR A 133 10.06 7.72 -6.72
N THR A 134 10.69 7.91 -7.86
CA THR A 134 10.76 9.24 -8.47
C THR A 134 9.41 9.66 -9.02
N SER A 135 9.17 10.97 -9.11
CA SER A 135 7.97 11.50 -9.77
C SER A 135 7.74 10.89 -11.15
N THR A 136 8.80 10.82 -11.98
CA THR A 136 8.70 10.26 -13.34
C THR A 136 8.29 8.79 -13.32
N ALA A 137 8.78 8.02 -12.34
CA ALA A 137 8.45 6.60 -12.24
C ALA A 137 6.99 6.38 -11.81
N ILE A 138 6.52 7.11 -10.80
CA ILE A 138 5.12 7.04 -10.34
C ILE A 138 4.17 7.51 -11.45
N LEU A 139 4.47 8.64 -12.12
CA LEU A 139 3.67 9.13 -13.25
C LEU A 139 3.72 8.16 -14.43
N GLY A 140 4.88 7.54 -14.67
CA GLY A 140 5.03 6.52 -15.71
C GLY A 140 4.10 5.34 -15.50
N ILE A 141 3.92 4.90 -14.25
CA ILE A 141 2.93 3.86 -13.89
C ILE A 141 1.52 4.40 -14.01
N LEU A 142 1.24 5.55 -13.41
CA LEU A 142 -0.09 6.17 -13.41
C LEU A 142 -0.62 6.35 -14.84
N PHE A 143 0.23 6.70 -15.80
CA PHE A 143 -0.14 6.89 -17.20
C PHE A 143 0.21 5.69 -18.11
N SER A 144 0.72 4.58 -17.57
CA SER A 144 0.97 3.38 -18.37
C SER A 144 -0.36 2.80 -18.89
N ILE A 145 -0.36 2.42 -20.16
CA ILE A 145 -1.57 2.07 -20.94
C ILE A 145 -1.74 0.55 -21.14
N ASP A 146 -1.17 -0.29 -20.28
CA ASP A 146 -1.21 -1.76 -20.42
C ASP A 146 -2.62 -2.40 -20.38
N GLY A 147 -3.69 -1.59 -20.31
CA GLY A 147 -5.05 -2.05 -20.59
C GLY A 147 -6.08 -0.92 -20.65
N LEU A 148 -5.94 0.02 -21.59
CA LEU A 148 -7.00 0.97 -22.00
C LEU A 148 -7.50 2.01 -20.98
N PHE A 149 -7.02 2.02 -19.73
CA PHE A 149 -7.34 3.08 -18.76
C PHE A 149 -6.11 3.35 -17.88
N GLY A 150 -5.37 4.42 -18.18
CA GLY A 150 -4.45 5.02 -17.22
C GLY A 150 -5.21 5.46 -15.96
N GLY A 151 -4.48 5.73 -14.89
CA GLY A 151 -5.01 6.11 -13.58
C GLY A 151 -5.03 4.98 -12.58
N ARG A 152 -4.14 3.98 -12.72
CA ARG A 152 -4.05 2.84 -11.78
C ARG A 152 -2.66 2.71 -11.21
N ILE A 153 -2.58 2.50 -9.89
CA ILE A 153 -1.33 2.17 -9.20
C ILE A 153 -1.60 0.96 -8.31
N SER A 154 -0.99 -0.17 -8.65
CA SER A 154 -1.04 -1.39 -7.84
C SER A 154 0.00 -1.32 -6.73
N MET A 155 -0.43 -1.66 -5.52
CA MET A 155 0.40 -1.66 -4.33
C MET A 155 0.29 -2.97 -3.57
N HIS A 156 1.34 -3.24 -2.83
CA HIS A 156 1.44 -4.39 -1.95
C HIS A 156 2.02 -3.97 -0.61
N TYR A 157 1.67 -4.76 0.39
CA TYR A 157 2.26 -4.79 1.71
C TYR A 157 2.62 -6.23 2.02
N GLN A 158 3.72 -6.46 2.70
CA GLN A 158 4.11 -7.79 3.14
C GLN A 158 4.39 -7.81 4.63
N ASP A 159 4.15 -9.00 5.19
CA ASP A 159 4.61 -9.54 6.46
C ASP A 159 3.54 -9.43 7.56
N ASP A 160 3.79 -8.72 8.66
CA ASP A 160 3.02 -8.89 9.89
C ASP A 160 2.04 -7.75 10.17
N ALA A 161 1.12 -7.47 9.23
CA ALA A 161 0.02 -6.55 9.48
C ALA A 161 -1.24 -6.81 8.66
N ILE A 162 -2.39 -6.49 9.26
CA ILE A 162 -3.67 -6.36 8.55
C ILE A 162 -3.81 -4.93 8.04
N ILE A 163 -3.97 -4.78 6.72
CA ILE A 163 -4.30 -3.49 6.09
C ILE A 163 -5.81 -3.29 6.10
N SER A 164 -6.25 -2.18 6.70
CA SER A 164 -7.67 -1.82 6.80
C SER A 164 -8.02 -0.57 6.00
N PHE A 165 -7.05 0.29 5.74
CA PHE A 165 -7.19 1.48 4.93
C PHE A 165 -5.87 1.83 4.25
N ALA A 166 -5.95 2.29 3.01
CA ALA A 166 -4.85 2.86 2.28
C ALA A 166 -5.35 4.06 1.48
N GLN A 167 -4.55 5.13 1.42
CA GLN A 167 -4.81 6.29 0.59
C GLN A 167 -3.50 6.74 -0.04
N LEU A 168 -3.52 7.04 -1.35
CA LEU A 168 -2.42 7.67 -2.04
C LEU A 168 -2.87 9.01 -2.59
N GLU A 169 -2.23 10.08 -2.11
CA GLU A 169 -2.40 11.44 -2.60
C GLU A 169 -1.21 11.82 -3.48
N LEU A 170 -1.49 12.30 -4.69
CA LEU A 170 -0.49 12.79 -5.62
C LEU A 170 -0.74 14.27 -5.85
N THR A 171 0.31 15.09 -5.82
CA THR A 171 0.20 16.54 -6.02
C THR A 171 1.15 17.04 -7.11
N GLN A 172 0.65 17.91 -7.99
CA GLN A 172 1.42 18.66 -8.99
C GLN A 172 1.21 20.17 -8.79
N GLU A 173 2.17 20.98 -9.21
CA GLU A 173 1.94 22.42 -9.41
C GLU A 173 1.10 22.61 -10.68
N SER A 174 0.01 23.36 -10.56
CA SER A 174 -0.76 23.86 -11.69
C SER A 174 0.09 24.86 -12.48
N LEU A 175 0.08 24.72 -13.80
CA LEU A 175 0.55 25.79 -14.70
C LEU A 175 -0.39 27.01 -14.65
#